data_AF-A0A970RMC7-F1
#
_entry.id   AF-A0A970RMC7-F1
#
_cell.length_a   1.000
_cell.length_b   1.000
_cell.length_c   1.000
_cell.angle_alpha   90.00
_cell.angle_beta   90.00
_cell.angle_gamma   90.00
#
_symmetry.space_group_name_H-M   'P 1'
#
loop_
_entity.id
_entity.type
_entity.pdbx_description
1 polymer ?
#
loop_
_entity_poly.entity_id
_entity_poly.type
_entity_poly.pdbx_seq_one_letter_code
_entity_poly.pdbx_strand_id
1 'polypeptide(L)'
;MNIREVVIISGKGGTGKTTLTASLASVAEERRILADADVDAPNLALLLNPRETGRQPFFGMPISEVDREQCTGCAICEKACRYNAIHVRDGKAVVDEGFCEGCRVCLHVCPERCISLKTIERGIIRRGNTALGPLWHARLYPGGENTGLMVALLRKEARKEAEASGASLIITDGPPGIGCPVTSSVTGGDFAVIVSEPSRSALSDLRRAAGLCGILAVPFGIVINRWNLSEELTETIKETCGNEGWPVLGTIPFEEKIAEAVGAGRIPTVEMGDALPALWHGIQKTGRLKR
;
A
#
# COMPACT_ATOMS: atom_id res chain seq x y z
N MET A 1 22.78 -2.86 11.53
CA MET A 1 22.68 -1.94 10.36
C MET A 1 21.33 -1.25 10.45
N ASN A 2 21.23 0.04 10.16
CA ASN A 2 19.95 0.73 10.15
C ASN A 2 19.28 0.50 8.79
N ILE A 3 18.10 -0.12 8.78
CA ILE A 3 17.35 -0.41 7.54
C ILE A 3 16.46 0.78 7.24
N ARG A 4 16.78 1.46 6.15
CA ARG A 4 16.05 2.63 5.67
C ARG A 4 14.85 2.20 4.83
N GLU A 5 13.69 2.81 5.03
CA GLU A 5 12.51 2.52 4.23
C GLU A 5 11.97 3.76 3.52
N VAL A 6 11.93 3.69 2.19
CA VAL A 6 11.35 4.70 1.30
C VAL A 6 10.01 4.19 0.79
N VAL A 7 8.95 4.95 1.06
CA VAL A 7 7.57 4.58 0.69
C VAL A 7 7.08 5.53 -0.40
N ILE A 8 6.74 5.00 -1.56
CA ILE A 8 6.20 5.77 -2.67
C ILE A 8 4.67 5.72 -2.58
N ILE A 9 4.01 6.87 -2.50
CA ILE A 9 2.55 6.99 -2.39
C ILE A 9 2.00 8.00 -3.39
N SER A 10 0.68 8.01 -3.58
CA SER A 10 -0.02 9.01 -4.38
C SER A 10 -1.41 9.25 -3.83
N GLY A 11 -1.94 10.47 -3.95
CA GLY A 11 -3.29 10.77 -3.46
C GLY A 11 -4.42 10.16 -4.31
N LYS A 12 -4.12 9.65 -5.50
CA LYS A 12 -5.05 8.90 -6.37
C LYS A 12 -4.33 7.82 -7.19
N GLY A 13 -5.11 6.94 -7.82
CA GLY A 13 -4.59 5.93 -8.77
C GLY A 13 -4.12 6.55 -10.09
N GLY A 14 -3.22 5.85 -10.79
CA GLY A 14 -2.82 6.20 -12.16
C GLY A 14 -1.76 7.31 -12.31
N THR A 15 -1.17 7.80 -11.21
CA THR A 15 -0.12 8.85 -11.24
C THR A 15 1.27 8.35 -11.65
N GLY A 16 1.45 7.05 -11.90
CA GLY A 16 2.73 6.44 -12.28
C GLY A 16 3.63 6.05 -11.09
N LYS A 17 3.05 5.95 -9.89
CA LYS A 17 3.69 5.50 -8.65
C LYS A 17 4.49 4.20 -8.81
N THR A 18 3.86 3.12 -9.29
CA THR A 18 4.53 1.82 -9.47
C THR A 18 5.68 1.89 -10.48
N THR A 19 5.50 2.64 -11.57
CA THR A 19 6.57 2.88 -12.55
C THR A 19 7.75 3.59 -11.88
N LEU A 20 7.50 4.66 -11.12
CA LEU A 20 8.54 5.36 -10.39
C LEU A 20 9.23 4.43 -9.37
N THR A 21 8.47 3.62 -8.64
CA THR A 21 9.01 2.66 -7.66
C THR A 21 9.99 1.69 -8.31
N ALA A 22 9.62 1.06 -9.43
CA ALA A 22 10.49 0.16 -10.17
C ALA A 22 11.73 0.88 -10.73
N SER A 23 11.54 2.08 -11.26
CA SER A 23 12.62 2.90 -11.82
C SER A 23 13.63 3.35 -10.75
N LEU A 24 13.18 3.82 -9.58
CA LEU A 24 14.07 4.16 -8.46
C LEU A 24 14.81 2.93 -7.94
N ALA A 25 14.12 1.79 -7.84
CA ALA A 25 14.76 0.53 -7.48
C ALA A 25 15.85 0.10 -8.48
N SER A 26 15.73 0.48 -9.75
CA SER A 26 16.73 0.14 -10.78
C SER A 26 18.03 0.95 -10.67
N VAL A 27 17.96 2.17 -10.12
CA VAL A 27 19.13 3.07 -9.96
C VAL A 27 19.67 3.14 -8.53
N ALA A 28 18.98 2.52 -7.56
CA ALA A 28 19.52 2.40 -6.22
C ALA A 28 20.83 1.59 -6.23
N GLU A 29 21.84 2.03 -5.48
CA GLU A 29 23.11 1.32 -5.35
C GLU A 29 23.09 0.36 -4.15
N GLU A 30 22.24 0.66 -3.17
CA GLU A 30 22.15 -0.13 -1.94
C GLU A 30 21.47 -1.48 -2.17
N ARG A 31 21.94 -2.46 -1.39
CA ARG A 31 21.24 -3.74 -1.24
C ARG A 31 19.87 -3.49 -0.63
N ARG A 32 18.84 -3.95 -1.34
CA ARG A 32 17.44 -3.59 -1.09
C ARG A 32 16.50 -4.78 -1.06
N ILE A 33 15.38 -4.60 -0.36
CA ILE A 33 14.16 -5.40 -0.48
C ILE A 33 13.07 -4.53 -1.09
N LEU A 34 12.24 -5.11 -1.93
CA LEU A 34 11.12 -4.43 -2.58
C LEU A 34 9.81 -4.94 -1.97
N ALA A 35 8.86 -4.04 -1.78
CA ALA A 35 7.53 -4.36 -1.28
C ALA A 35 6.44 -3.72 -2.15
N ASP A 36 5.44 -4.50 -2.57
CA ASP A 36 4.24 -3.98 -3.25
C ASP A 36 3.07 -4.00 -2.27
N ALA A 37 2.84 -2.85 -1.64
CA ALA A 37 1.78 -2.63 -0.66
C ALA A 37 0.44 -2.22 -1.30
N ASP A 38 0.35 -2.15 -2.63
CA ASP A 38 -0.93 -2.02 -3.35
C ASP A 38 -1.59 -3.40 -3.52
N VAL A 39 -2.16 -3.91 -2.43
CA VAL A 39 -2.65 -5.31 -2.36
C VAL A 39 -3.94 -5.58 -3.15
N ASP A 40 -4.65 -4.52 -3.55
CA ASP A 40 -5.85 -4.61 -4.38
C ASP A 40 -5.47 -4.83 -5.86
N ALA A 41 -4.47 -4.09 -6.33
CA ALA A 41 -4.00 -4.13 -7.70
C ALA A 41 -2.46 -4.13 -7.76
N PRO A 42 -1.79 -5.21 -7.28
CA PRO A 42 -0.34 -5.25 -7.18
C PRO A 42 0.28 -5.29 -8.58
N ASN A 43 0.89 -4.18 -8.98
CA ASN A 43 1.40 -3.98 -10.33
C ASN A 43 2.93 -4.08 -10.40
N LEU A 44 3.64 -4.01 -9.27
CA LEU A 44 5.11 -3.99 -9.28
C LEU A 44 5.69 -5.32 -9.81
N ALA A 45 5.02 -6.43 -9.49
CA ALA A 45 5.40 -7.75 -10.02
C ALA A 45 5.35 -7.85 -11.55
N LEU A 46 4.52 -7.04 -12.23
CA LEU A 46 4.43 -7.01 -13.69
C LEU A 46 5.70 -6.42 -14.33
N LEU A 47 6.35 -5.47 -13.66
CA LEU A 47 7.59 -4.84 -14.13
C LEU A 47 8.85 -5.60 -13.70
N LEU A 48 8.80 -6.26 -12.54
CA LEU A 48 9.97 -6.92 -11.96
C LEU A 48 10.08 -8.42 -12.29
N ASN A 49 8.99 -9.01 -12.81
CA ASN A 49 8.89 -10.42 -13.20
C ASN A 49 9.54 -11.39 -12.19
N PRO A 50 9.07 -11.40 -10.92
CA PRO A 50 9.70 -12.17 -9.86
C PRO A 50 9.60 -13.67 -10.13
N ARG A 51 10.70 -14.40 -9.93
CA ARG A 51 10.63 -15.85 -9.75
C ARG A 51 10.10 -16.14 -8.35
N GLU A 52 8.85 -16.63 -8.27
CA GLU A 52 8.23 -16.98 -6.99
C GLU A 52 9.06 -18.05 -6.25
N THR A 53 9.21 -17.87 -4.94
CA THR A 53 10.03 -18.72 -4.06
C THR A 53 9.36 -19.01 -2.72
N GLY A 54 8.30 -18.29 -2.38
CA GLY A 54 7.54 -18.49 -1.16
C GLY A 54 6.13 -17.93 -1.28
N ARG A 55 5.20 -18.56 -0.57
CA ARG A 55 3.81 -18.13 -0.45
C ARG A 55 3.29 -18.45 0.93
N GLN A 56 2.46 -17.58 1.48
CA GLN A 56 1.76 -17.82 2.74
C GLN A 56 0.34 -17.24 2.67
N PRO A 57 -0.65 -17.95 3.25
CA PRO A 57 -2.01 -17.45 3.34
C PRO A 57 -2.06 -16.20 4.23
N PHE A 58 -2.90 -15.24 3.85
CA PHE A 58 -3.27 -14.10 4.68
C PHE A 58 -4.63 -14.36 5.31
N PHE A 59 -4.67 -14.35 6.64
CA PHE A 59 -5.89 -14.42 7.42
C PHE A 59 -6.26 -13.01 7.89
N GLY A 60 -7.47 -12.57 7.55
CA GLY A 60 -8.01 -11.30 8.00
C GLY A 60 -8.41 -11.33 9.48
N MET A 61 -9.18 -10.33 9.90
CA MET A 61 -9.78 -10.38 11.23
C MET A 61 -10.73 -11.59 11.35
N PRO A 62 -10.73 -12.31 12.50
CA PRO A 62 -11.66 -13.40 12.72
C PRO A 62 -13.10 -12.90 12.68
N ILE A 63 -13.98 -13.65 12.02
CA ILE A 63 -15.40 -13.35 11.97
C ILE A 63 -16.18 -14.23 12.95
N SER A 64 -17.45 -13.88 13.19
CA SER A 64 -18.32 -14.67 14.03
C SER A 64 -18.82 -15.92 13.30
N GLU A 65 -18.94 -17.02 14.04
CA GLU A 65 -19.55 -18.28 13.57
C GLU A 65 -20.55 -18.77 14.62
N VAL A 66 -21.71 -19.22 14.16
CA VAL A 66 -22.80 -19.71 15.02
C VAL A 66 -22.82 -21.24 14.97
N ASP A 67 -22.72 -21.88 16.14
CA ASP A 67 -23.10 -23.27 16.32
C ASP A 67 -24.62 -23.39 16.17
N ARG A 68 -25.05 -23.96 15.04
CA ARG A 68 -26.47 -24.10 14.69
C ARG A 68 -27.19 -25.11 15.57
N GLU A 69 -26.51 -26.08 16.17
CA GLU A 69 -27.16 -27.07 17.02
C GLU A 69 -27.62 -26.43 18.32
N GLN A 70 -26.75 -25.61 18.93
CA GLN A 70 -27.02 -24.92 20.19
C GLN A 70 -27.86 -23.64 20.02
N CYS A 71 -27.89 -23.04 18.84
CA CYS A 71 -28.62 -21.80 18.61
C CYS A 71 -30.14 -21.98 18.77
N THR A 72 -30.79 -21.19 19.63
CA THR A 72 -32.25 -21.22 19.84
C THR A 72 -33.03 -20.31 18.88
N GLY A 73 -32.36 -19.52 18.03
CA GLY A 73 -33.02 -18.60 17.11
C GLY A 73 -33.62 -17.35 17.76
N CYS A 74 -33.24 -17.02 19.00
CA CYS A 74 -33.81 -15.90 19.77
C CYS A 74 -33.60 -14.48 19.19
N ALA A 75 -32.83 -14.35 18.10
CA ALA A 75 -32.56 -13.10 17.38
C ALA A 75 -31.88 -11.97 18.19
N ILE A 76 -31.37 -12.23 19.39
CA ILE A 76 -30.68 -11.20 20.21
C ILE A 76 -29.41 -10.71 19.50
N CYS A 77 -28.63 -11.63 18.92
CA CYS A 77 -27.40 -11.29 18.18
C CYS A 77 -27.67 -10.51 16.89
N GLU A 78 -28.77 -10.81 16.19
CA GLU A 78 -29.23 -10.05 15.01
C GLU A 78 -29.56 -8.61 15.40
N LYS A 79 -30.37 -8.40 16.45
CA LYS A 79 -30.73 -7.05 16.94
C LYS A 79 -29.53 -6.24 17.44
N ALA A 80 -28.50 -6.91 17.96
CA ALA A 80 -27.29 -6.26 18.46
C ALA A 80 -26.27 -5.93 17.35
N CYS A 81 -26.42 -6.52 16.16
CA CYS A 81 -25.45 -6.38 15.09
C CYS A 81 -25.57 -5.02 14.39
N ARG A 82 -24.63 -4.11 14.66
CA ARG A 82 -24.58 -2.79 14.00
C ARG A 82 -24.21 -2.84 12.51
N TYR A 83 -23.64 -3.96 12.07
CA TYR A 83 -23.19 -4.16 10.69
C TYR A 83 -24.22 -4.90 9.83
N ASN A 84 -25.37 -5.26 10.40
CA ASN A 84 -26.38 -6.11 9.74
C ASN A 84 -25.80 -7.41 9.17
N ALA A 85 -24.81 -7.98 9.85
CA ALA A 85 -24.10 -9.17 9.41
C ALA A 85 -24.69 -10.47 9.96
N ILE A 86 -25.78 -10.42 10.73
CA ILE A 86 -26.38 -11.60 11.37
C ILE A 86 -27.88 -11.57 11.12
N HIS A 87 -28.41 -12.68 10.59
CA HIS A 87 -29.84 -12.84 10.31
C HIS A 87 -30.35 -14.18 10.83
N VAL A 88 -31.53 -14.19 11.45
CA VAL A 88 -32.20 -15.45 11.77
C VAL A 88 -32.90 -15.98 10.53
N ARG A 89 -32.47 -17.15 10.06
CA ARG A 89 -33.07 -17.90 8.93
C ARG A 89 -33.33 -19.33 9.37
N ASP A 90 -34.49 -19.87 9.04
CA ASP A 90 -34.92 -21.22 9.44
C ASP A 90 -34.76 -21.48 10.95
N GLY A 91 -35.10 -20.48 11.77
CA GLY A 91 -35.00 -20.55 13.23
C GLY A 91 -33.59 -20.55 13.80
N LYS A 92 -32.55 -20.26 12.99
CA LYS A 92 -31.14 -20.22 13.43
C LYS A 92 -30.46 -18.95 12.98
N ALA A 93 -29.57 -18.40 13.80
CA ALA A 93 -28.75 -17.28 13.39
C ALA A 93 -27.73 -17.71 12.33
N VAL A 94 -27.60 -16.93 11.26
CA VAL A 94 -26.64 -17.10 10.17
C VAL A 94 -25.84 -15.82 10.05
N VAL A 95 -24.51 -15.95 9.98
CA VAL A 95 -23.61 -14.81 9.80
C VAL A 95 -23.33 -14.63 8.31
N ASP A 96 -23.50 -13.41 7.82
CA ASP A 96 -23.00 -12.99 6.52
C ASP A 96 -21.51 -12.61 6.65
N GLU A 97 -20.65 -13.43 6.05
CA GLU A 97 -19.19 -13.28 6.14
C GLU A 97 -18.65 -12.02 5.44
N GLY A 98 -19.44 -11.43 4.53
CA GLY A 98 -19.09 -10.22 3.80
C GLY A 98 -19.34 -8.93 4.58
N PHE A 99 -20.20 -8.96 5.59
CA PHE A 99 -20.53 -7.80 6.43
C PHE A 99 -20.02 -7.94 7.87
N CYS A 100 -19.52 -9.12 8.26
CA CYS A 100 -19.09 -9.35 9.63
C CYS A 100 -17.70 -8.75 9.90
N GLU A 101 -17.66 -7.66 10.65
CA GLU A 101 -16.42 -7.00 11.11
C GLU A 101 -15.70 -7.72 12.27
N GLY A 102 -16.28 -8.82 12.79
CA GLY A 102 -15.65 -9.54 13.92
C GLY A 102 -15.60 -8.75 15.24
N CYS A 103 -16.49 -7.76 15.45
CA CYS A 103 -16.52 -6.88 16.63
C CYS A 103 -16.86 -7.58 17.96
N ARG A 104 -17.26 -8.86 17.90
CA ARG A 104 -17.55 -9.75 19.05
C ARG A 104 -18.78 -9.40 19.90
N VAL A 105 -19.55 -8.37 19.55
CA VAL A 105 -20.77 -8.00 20.30
C VAL A 105 -21.74 -9.19 20.40
N CYS A 106 -21.94 -9.92 19.30
CA CYS A 106 -22.82 -11.08 19.25
C CYS A 106 -22.40 -12.21 20.21
N LEU A 107 -21.09 -12.44 20.41
CA LEU A 107 -20.58 -13.41 21.37
C LEU A 107 -21.00 -13.07 22.80
N HIS A 108 -20.97 -11.78 23.15
CA HIS A 108 -21.31 -11.31 24.50
C HIS A 108 -22.82 -11.33 24.80
N VAL A 109 -23.67 -11.11 23.79
CA VAL A 109 -25.13 -11.05 23.98
C VAL A 109 -25.83 -12.38 23.77
N CYS A 110 -25.14 -13.41 23.26
CA CYS A 110 -25.75 -14.71 23.01
C CYS A 110 -25.98 -15.45 24.36
N PRO A 111 -27.25 -15.71 24.76
CA PRO A 111 -27.53 -16.41 26.02
C PRO A 111 -27.04 -17.85 26.00
N GLU A 112 -27.12 -18.52 24.84
CA GLU A 112 -26.66 -19.91 24.64
C GLU A 112 -25.15 -20.03 24.50
N ARG A 113 -24.42 -18.91 24.39
CA ARG A 113 -22.96 -18.89 24.12
C ARG A 113 -22.55 -19.73 22.90
N CYS A 114 -23.45 -19.88 21.93
CA CYS A 114 -23.24 -20.67 20.71
C CYS A 114 -22.50 -19.91 19.60
N ILE A 115 -21.95 -18.72 19.87
CA ILE A 115 -21.23 -17.94 18.87
C ILE A 115 -19.74 -17.95 19.22
N SER A 116 -18.91 -18.29 18.24
CA SER A 116 -17.45 -18.33 18.35
C SER A 116 -16.80 -17.48 17.25
N LEU A 117 -15.45 -17.47 17.21
CA LEU A 117 -14.71 -16.81 16.16
C LEU A 117 -14.02 -17.83 15.27
N LYS A 118 -14.11 -17.62 13.95
CA LYS A 118 -13.35 -18.37 12.96
C LYS A 118 -12.46 -17.44 12.14
N THR A 119 -11.30 -17.93 11.76
CA THR A 119 -10.41 -17.24 10.82
C THR A 119 -10.77 -17.60 9.38
N ILE A 120 -10.75 -16.61 8.50
CA ILE A 120 -10.96 -16.80 7.06
C ILE A 120 -9.70 -16.39 6.33
N GLU A 121 -9.26 -17.23 5.40
CA GLU A 121 -8.22 -16.88 4.44
C GLU A 121 -8.78 -15.83 3.47
N ARG A 122 -8.22 -14.62 3.50
CA ARG A 122 -8.69 -13.47 2.72
C ARG A 122 -7.73 -13.08 1.61
N GLY A 123 -6.58 -13.74 1.50
CA GLY A 123 -5.60 -13.43 0.46
C GLY A 123 -4.32 -14.24 0.62
N ILE A 124 -3.30 -13.80 -0.10
CA ILE A 124 -1.99 -14.45 -0.15
C ILE A 124 -0.88 -13.40 -0.12
N ILE A 125 0.16 -13.66 0.67
CA ILE A 125 1.43 -12.93 0.62
C ILE A 125 2.45 -13.83 -0.09
N ARG A 126 3.20 -13.25 -1.01
CA ARG A 126 4.16 -13.94 -1.87
C ARG A 126 5.53 -13.28 -1.78
N ARG A 127 6.55 -14.13 -1.94
CA ARG A 127 7.96 -13.76 -1.97
C ARG A 127 8.58 -14.28 -3.25
N GLY A 128 9.25 -13.41 -4.00
CA GLY A 128 9.97 -13.78 -5.21
C GLY A 128 11.30 -13.07 -5.36
N ASN A 129 12.19 -13.65 -6.16
CA ASN A 129 13.48 -13.03 -6.50
C ASN A 129 13.34 -12.27 -7.82
N THR A 130 13.86 -11.04 -7.88
CA THR A 130 13.92 -10.22 -9.11
C THR A 130 15.37 -9.86 -9.42
N ALA A 131 15.61 -9.29 -10.60
CA ALA A 131 16.93 -8.74 -10.95
C ALA A 131 17.36 -7.58 -10.03
N LEU A 132 16.42 -6.92 -9.34
CA LEU A 132 16.68 -5.77 -8.47
C LEU A 132 16.66 -6.12 -6.98
N GLY A 133 16.52 -7.40 -6.62
CA GLY A 133 16.41 -7.88 -5.24
C GLY A 133 15.12 -8.62 -4.95
N PRO A 134 14.94 -9.14 -3.73
CA PRO A 134 13.71 -9.82 -3.32
C PRO A 134 12.51 -8.88 -3.35
N LEU A 135 11.38 -9.39 -3.83
CA LEU A 135 10.08 -8.72 -3.85
C LEU A 135 9.10 -9.46 -2.95
N TRP A 136 8.52 -8.72 -2.02
CA TRP A 136 7.33 -9.09 -1.28
C TRP A 136 6.11 -8.41 -1.91
N HIS A 137 5.11 -9.18 -2.28
CA HIS A 137 3.85 -8.64 -2.80
C HIS A 137 2.68 -9.46 -2.27
N ALA A 138 1.49 -8.87 -2.28
CA ALA A 138 0.31 -9.52 -1.73
C ALA A 138 -0.90 -9.28 -2.62
N ARG A 139 -1.88 -10.18 -2.52
CA ARG A 139 -3.17 -10.04 -3.20
C ARG A 139 -4.30 -10.51 -2.30
N LEU A 140 -5.37 -9.73 -2.20
CA LEU A 140 -6.63 -10.15 -1.58
C LEU A 140 -7.46 -11.01 -2.53
N TYR A 141 -8.20 -11.96 -1.95
CA TYR A 141 -9.25 -12.68 -2.68
C TYR A 141 -10.50 -11.80 -2.80
N PRO A 142 -11.38 -12.04 -3.79
CA PRO A 142 -12.65 -11.33 -3.90
C PRO A 142 -13.45 -11.40 -2.58
N GLY A 143 -13.99 -10.25 -2.16
CA GLY A 143 -14.66 -10.13 -0.86
C GLY A 143 -13.69 -10.08 0.34
N GLY A 144 -12.39 -10.03 0.12
CA GLY A 144 -11.40 -9.61 1.11
C GLY A 144 -11.43 -8.10 1.29
N GLU A 145 -11.47 -7.64 2.54
CA GLU A 145 -11.40 -6.21 2.81
C GLU A 145 -9.95 -5.74 2.80
N ASN A 146 -9.72 -4.59 2.13
CA ASN A 146 -8.43 -3.95 2.12
C ASN A 146 -8.09 -3.43 3.50
N THR A 147 -7.26 -4.19 4.20
CA THR A 147 -6.88 -3.88 5.57
C THR A 147 -5.45 -3.37 5.59
N GLY A 148 -5.26 -2.30 6.36
CA GLY A 148 -3.93 -1.89 6.79
C GLY A 148 -3.11 -3.03 7.42
N LEU A 149 -3.79 -4.06 7.95
CA LEU A 149 -3.17 -5.27 8.48
C LEU A 149 -2.37 -6.04 7.42
N MET A 150 -2.91 -6.26 6.22
CA MET A 150 -2.18 -6.99 5.17
C MET A 150 -0.92 -6.24 4.75
N VAL A 151 -1.02 -4.93 4.58
CA VAL A 151 0.11 -4.04 4.28
C VAL A 151 1.15 -4.08 5.40
N ALA A 152 0.72 -4.02 6.66
CA ALA A 152 1.63 -4.09 7.82
C ALA A 152 2.35 -5.45 7.91
N LEU A 153 1.65 -6.56 7.67
CA LEU A 153 2.26 -7.90 7.64
C LEU A 153 3.24 -8.05 6.48
N LEU A 154 2.88 -7.58 5.29
CA LEU A 154 3.76 -7.58 4.13
C LEU A 154 5.07 -6.84 4.42
N ARG A 155 4.96 -5.60 4.93
CA ARG A 155 6.13 -4.79 5.31
C ARG A 155 6.95 -5.42 6.42
N LYS A 156 6.30 -6.10 7.37
CA LYS A 156 6.98 -6.86 8.42
C LYS A 156 7.84 -7.99 7.83
N GLU A 157 7.34 -8.73 6.84
CA GLU A 157 8.13 -9.78 6.18
C GLU A 157 9.27 -9.19 5.34
N ALA A 158 9.02 -8.10 4.61
CA ALA A 158 10.08 -7.39 3.89
C ALA A 158 11.20 -6.90 4.84
N ARG A 159 10.85 -6.38 6.01
CA ARG A 159 11.82 -5.95 7.03
C ARG A 159 12.60 -7.10 7.64
N LYS A 160 11.95 -8.22 7.97
CA LYS A 160 12.64 -9.44 8.42
C LYS A 160 13.64 -9.95 7.38
N GLU A 161 13.28 -9.94 6.10
CA GLU A 161 14.20 -10.35 5.04
C GLU A 161 15.36 -9.37 4.88
N ALA A 162 15.12 -8.06 5.04
CA ALA A 162 16.17 -7.07 5.03
C ALA A 162 17.17 -7.29 6.17
N GLU A 163 16.69 -7.57 7.38
CA GLU A 163 17.52 -7.91 8.55
C GLU A 163 18.36 -9.18 8.31
N ALA A 164 17.72 -10.25 7.83
CA ALA A 164 18.37 -11.53 7.59
C ALA A 164 19.41 -11.49 6.46
N SER A 165 19.16 -10.70 5.42
CA SER A 165 20.04 -10.59 4.24
C SER A 165 21.08 -9.47 4.35
N GLY A 166 21.03 -8.64 5.39
CA GLY A 166 21.88 -7.46 5.52
C GLY A 166 21.58 -6.38 4.49
N ALA A 167 20.34 -6.31 3.98
CA ALA A 167 19.90 -5.20 3.12
C ALA A 167 19.74 -3.93 3.96
N SER A 168 20.21 -2.80 3.46
CA SER A 168 20.14 -1.51 4.14
C SER A 168 18.97 -0.64 3.70
N LEU A 169 18.16 -1.12 2.76
CA LEU A 169 17.10 -0.37 2.11
C LEU A 169 15.85 -1.23 1.87
N ILE A 170 14.68 -0.64 2.09
CA ILE A 170 13.38 -1.15 1.64
C ILE A 170 12.77 -0.07 0.76
N ILE A 171 12.30 -0.46 -0.42
CA ILE A 171 11.52 0.41 -1.30
C ILE A 171 10.11 -0.17 -1.41
N THR A 172 9.13 0.59 -0.91
CA THR A 172 7.73 0.16 -0.82
C THR A 172 6.88 0.93 -1.82
N ASP A 173 6.26 0.22 -2.76
CA ASP A 173 5.19 0.75 -3.62
C ASP A 173 3.89 0.79 -2.80
N GLY A 174 3.50 1.96 -2.31
CA GLY A 174 2.29 2.13 -1.50
C GLY A 174 1.01 2.04 -2.32
N PRO A 175 -0.17 1.93 -1.70
CA PRO A 175 -1.45 2.04 -2.41
C PRO A 175 -1.78 3.51 -2.76
N PRO A 176 -2.74 3.76 -3.66
CA PRO A 176 -3.26 5.10 -3.90
C PRO A 176 -4.21 5.57 -2.77
N GLY A 177 -4.40 6.89 -2.66
CA GLY A 177 -5.36 7.48 -1.74
C GLY A 177 -4.74 7.91 -0.40
N ILE A 178 -5.55 7.87 0.66
CA ILE A 178 -5.18 8.27 2.02
C ILE A 178 -5.81 7.39 3.11
N GLY A 179 -6.39 6.24 2.72
CA GLY A 179 -7.06 5.34 3.64
C GLY A 179 -6.09 4.51 4.49
N CYS A 180 -6.63 3.60 5.31
CA CYS A 180 -5.86 2.69 6.16
C CYS A 180 -4.69 1.97 5.45
N PRO A 181 -4.80 1.54 4.18
CA PRO A 181 -3.69 0.92 3.45
C PRO A 181 -2.50 1.86 3.27
N VAL A 182 -2.74 3.14 2.96
CA VAL A 182 -1.70 4.17 2.80
C VAL A 182 -1.11 4.54 4.16
N THR A 183 -1.96 4.71 5.18
CA THR A 183 -1.47 4.91 6.56
C THR A 183 -0.54 3.78 6.98
N SER A 184 -0.89 2.53 6.68
CA SER A 184 -0.10 1.36 7.05
C SER A 184 1.16 1.19 6.21
N SER A 185 1.19 1.66 4.96
CA SER A 185 2.41 1.63 4.15
C SER A 185 3.42 2.69 4.61
N VAL A 186 2.94 3.87 5.04
CA VAL A 186 3.78 5.00 5.45
C VAL A 186 4.23 4.90 6.91
N THR A 187 3.41 4.34 7.81
CA THR A 187 3.69 4.31 9.25
C THR A 187 5.05 3.67 9.54
N GLY A 188 5.92 4.40 10.25
CA GLY A 188 7.26 3.92 10.59
C GLY A 188 8.26 3.86 9.43
N GLY A 189 7.91 4.37 8.24
CA GLY A 189 8.85 4.61 7.15
C GLY A 189 9.79 5.78 7.45
N ASP A 190 10.96 5.80 6.82
CA ASP A 190 11.98 6.84 7.03
C ASP A 190 11.79 8.04 6.11
N PHE A 191 11.18 7.82 4.94
CA PHE A 191 10.86 8.86 3.98
C PHE A 191 9.70 8.45 3.06
N ALA A 192 8.81 9.40 2.74
CA ALA A 192 7.74 9.20 1.76
C ALA A 192 7.99 10.00 0.48
N VAL A 193 7.75 9.40 -0.67
CA VAL A 193 7.74 10.08 -1.97
C VAL A 193 6.29 10.19 -2.43
N ILE A 194 5.77 11.41 -2.52
CA ILE A 194 4.41 11.67 -2.99
C ILE A 194 4.45 11.93 -4.49
N VAL A 195 3.87 11.03 -5.27
CA VAL A 195 3.79 11.16 -6.73
C VAL A 195 2.51 11.89 -7.10
N SER A 196 2.67 13.06 -7.70
CA SER A 196 1.59 13.89 -8.25
C SER A 196 1.71 13.99 -9.76
N GLU A 197 0.64 14.39 -10.43
CA GLU A 197 0.60 14.66 -11.88
C GLU A 197 -0.31 15.88 -12.14
N PRO A 198 -0.06 16.67 -13.21
CA PRO A 198 -0.74 17.94 -13.45
C PRO A 198 -2.20 17.75 -13.84
N SER A 199 -3.06 17.59 -12.82
CA SER A 199 -4.50 17.42 -12.97
C SER A 199 -5.28 18.32 -12.02
N ARG A 200 -6.58 18.53 -12.31
CA ARG A 200 -7.45 19.38 -11.49
C ARG A 200 -7.58 18.94 -10.03
N SER A 201 -7.43 17.64 -9.75
CA SER A 201 -7.49 17.09 -8.37
C SER A 201 -6.12 17.08 -7.67
N ALA A 202 -5.04 17.36 -8.39
CA ALA A 202 -3.67 17.17 -7.88
C ALA A 202 -3.42 17.90 -6.58
N LEU A 203 -3.88 19.14 -6.44
CA LEU A 203 -3.67 19.95 -5.22
C LEU A 203 -4.43 19.40 -4.02
N SER A 204 -5.68 18.94 -4.20
CA SER A 204 -6.44 18.34 -3.10
C SER A 204 -5.85 17.01 -2.68
N ASP A 205 -5.41 16.21 -3.64
CA ASP A 205 -4.80 14.90 -3.41
C ASP A 205 -3.46 15.05 -2.69
N LEU A 206 -2.64 16.01 -3.14
CA LEU A 206 -1.35 16.35 -2.55
C LEU A 206 -1.49 16.87 -1.11
N ARG A 207 -2.40 17.81 -0.86
CA ARG A 207 -2.68 18.33 0.49
C ARG A 207 -3.02 17.21 1.47
N ARG A 208 -3.84 16.25 1.04
CA ARG A 208 -4.25 15.13 1.88
C ARG A 208 -3.10 14.15 2.15
N ALA A 209 -2.32 13.82 1.13
CA ALA A 209 -1.15 12.94 1.28
C ALA A 209 -0.05 13.58 2.16
N ALA A 210 0.25 14.87 1.95
CA ALA A 210 1.17 15.63 2.77
C ALA A 210 0.69 15.76 4.23
N GLY A 211 -0.61 16.03 4.43
CA GLY A 211 -1.23 16.06 5.76
C GLY A 211 -1.10 14.72 6.50
N LEU A 212 -1.32 13.59 5.81
CA LEU A 212 -1.11 12.26 6.38
C LEU A 212 0.35 12.05 6.80
N CYS A 213 1.32 12.40 5.95
CA CYS A 213 2.75 12.30 6.28
C CYS A 213 3.10 13.17 7.51
N GLY A 214 2.51 14.37 7.61
CA GLY A 214 2.64 15.24 8.77
C GLY A 214 2.11 14.62 10.06
N ILE A 215 0.90 14.04 10.03
CA ILE A 215 0.29 13.34 11.18
C ILE A 215 1.17 12.17 11.64
N LEU A 216 1.75 11.42 10.69
CA LEU A 216 2.62 10.28 10.98
C LEU A 216 4.06 10.67 11.30
N ALA A 217 4.40 11.97 11.26
CA ALA A 217 5.75 12.50 11.43
C ALA A 217 6.79 11.83 10.52
N VAL A 218 6.39 11.49 9.29
CA VAL A 218 7.26 10.92 8.25
C VAL A 218 7.66 12.05 7.30
N PRO A 219 8.97 12.35 7.15
CA PRO A 219 9.41 13.35 6.19
C PRO A 219 9.09 12.89 4.77
N PHE A 220 8.80 13.82 3.88
CA PHE A 220 8.39 13.49 2.54
C PHE A 220 8.95 14.46 1.50
N GLY A 221 8.88 14.08 0.24
CA GLY A 221 9.13 14.94 -0.91
C GLY A 221 8.25 14.58 -2.09
N ILE A 222 8.13 15.51 -3.02
CA ILE A 222 7.13 15.47 -4.10
C ILE A 222 7.83 15.24 -5.43
N VAL A 223 7.31 14.28 -6.21
CA VAL A 223 7.70 14.08 -7.60
C VAL A 223 6.50 14.43 -8.48
N ILE A 224 6.69 15.37 -9.41
CA ILE A 224 5.65 15.73 -10.38
C ILE A 224 5.89 14.91 -11.65
N ASN A 225 5.12 13.84 -11.78
CA ASN A 225 5.14 12.97 -12.95
C ASN A 225 4.28 13.57 -14.07
N ARG A 226 4.63 13.28 -15.32
CA ARG A 226 3.94 13.75 -16.53
C ARG A 226 3.76 15.27 -16.58
N TRP A 227 4.75 16.01 -16.09
CA TRP A 227 4.64 17.47 -15.88
C TRP A 227 4.27 18.25 -17.16
N ASN A 228 4.76 17.81 -18.32
CA ASN A 228 4.52 18.45 -19.62
C ASN A 228 3.10 18.20 -20.19
N LEU A 229 2.22 17.46 -19.50
CA LEU A 229 0.81 17.38 -19.89
C LEU A 229 0.07 18.71 -19.67
N SER A 230 0.51 19.49 -18.68
CA SER A 230 0.04 20.86 -18.46
C SER A 230 1.08 21.63 -17.64
N GLU A 231 1.79 22.54 -18.30
CA GLU A 231 2.78 23.41 -17.66
C GLU A 231 2.14 24.34 -16.62
N GLU A 232 0.96 24.89 -16.94
CA GLU A 232 0.18 25.74 -16.04
C GLU A 232 -0.15 25.05 -14.71
N LEU A 233 -0.67 23.81 -14.76
CA LEU A 233 -0.98 23.05 -13.56
C LEU A 233 0.29 22.59 -12.83
N THR A 234 1.36 22.29 -13.55
CA THR A 234 2.67 21.98 -12.95
C THR A 234 3.19 23.15 -12.14
N GLU A 235 3.13 24.38 -12.66
CA GLU A 235 3.62 25.54 -11.92
C GLU A 235 2.71 25.88 -10.75
N THR A 236 1.40 25.71 -10.90
CA THR A 236 0.47 25.81 -9.77
C THR A 236 0.81 24.82 -8.64
N ILE A 237 1.19 23.58 -8.99
CA ILE A 237 1.65 22.57 -8.01
C ILE A 237 2.94 23.05 -7.35
N LYS A 238 3.95 23.48 -8.12
CA LYS A 238 5.24 23.95 -7.58
C LYS A 238 5.07 25.17 -6.67
N GLU A 239 4.26 26.15 -7.06
CA GLU A 239 3.94 27.33 -6.25
C GLU A 239 3.28 26.93 -4.92
N THR A 240 2.30 26.03 -4.99
CA THR A 240 1.66 25.49 -3.77
C THR A 240 2.68 24.79 -2.87
N CYS A 241 3.57 23.97 -3.45
CA CYS A 241 4.63 23.30 -2.70
C CYS A 241 5.58 24.31 -2.04
N GLY A 242 5.96 25.37 -2.76
CA GLY A 242 6.81 26.44 -2.23
C GLY A 242 6.16 27.18 -1.07
N ASN A 243 4.87 27.53 -1.20
CA ASN A 243 4.11 28.23 -0.15
C ASN A 243 3.95 27.38 1.13
N GLU A 244 3.77 26.06 0.97
CA GLU A 244 3.60 25.12 2.09
C GLU A 244 4.94 24.59 2.64
N GLY A 245 6.07 24.95 2.00
CA GLY A 245 7.40 24.46 2.35
C GLY A 245 7.61 22.98 2.03
N TRP A 246 6.85 22.40 1.11
CA TRP A 246 6.99 21.00 0.69
C TRP A 246 8.08 20.85 -0.37
N PRO A 247 9.08 19.98 -0.16
CA PRO A 247 10.20 19.86 -1.08
C PRO A 247 9.78 19.12 -2.35
N VAL A 248 9.95 19.78 -3.50
CA VAL A 248 9.85 19.14 -4.82
C VAL A 248 11.20 18.52 -5.15
N LEU A 249 11.22 17.18 -5.28
CA LEU A 249 12.45 16.41 -5.54
C LEU A 249 12.85 16.46 -7.02
N GLY A 250 11.87 16.60 -7.90
CA GLY A 250 12.07 16.69 -9.34
C GLY A 250 10.80 16.40 -10.13
N THR A 251 10.93 16.40 -11.45
CA THR A 251 9.84 16.16 -12.39
C THR A 251 10.21 15.07 -13.38
N ILE A 252 9.19 14.38 -13.91
CA ILE A 252 9.35 13.35 -14.95
C ILE A 252 8.42 13.70 -16.11
N PRO A 253 8.91 13.81 -17.36
CA PRO A 253 8.06 14.12 -18.50
C PRO A 253 7.15 12.93 -18.84
N PHE A 254 6.03 13.23 -19.47
CA PHE A 254 5.27 12.28 -20.26
C PHE A 254 5.95 12.12 -21.62
N GLU A 255 6.43 10.91 -21.89
CA GLU A 255 6.96 10.49 -23.17
C GLU A 255 6.31 9.17 -23.56
N GLU A 256 5.93 9.02 -24.83
CA GLU A 256 5.32 7.78 -25.34
C GLU A 256 6.22 6.56 -25.10
N LYS A 257 7.54 6.72 -25.24
CA LYS A 257 8.52 5.67 -25.00
C LYS A 257 8.49 5.13 -23.57
N ILE A 258 8.22 5.98 -22.57
CA ILE A 258 8.05 5.55 -21.17
C ILE A 258 6.80 4.66 -21.05
N ALA A 259 5.69 5.07 -21.68
CA ALA A 259 4.45 4.31 -21.67
C ALA A 259 4.59 2.97 -22.42
N GLU A 260 5.27 2.95 -23.56
CA GLU A 260 5.56 1.75 -24.34
C GLU A 260 6.42 0.76 -23.56
N ALA A 261 7.47 1.24 -22.88
CA ALA A 261 8.32 0.40 -22.05
C ALA A 261 7.52 -0.28 -20.93
N VAL A 262 6.70 0.50 -20.21
CA VAL A 262 5.81 -0.04 -19.16
C VAL A 262 4.79 -1.02 -19.73
N GLY A 263 4.19 -0.70 -20.88
CA GLY A 263 3.24 -1.58 -21.59
C GLY A 263 3.87 -2.91 -22.04
N ALA A 264 5.17 -2.91 -22.31
CA ALA A 264 5.96 -4.09 -22.62
C ALA A 264 6.50 -4.82 -21.37
N GLY A 265 6.10 -4.41 -20.16
CA GLY A 265 6.59 -4.99 -18.90
C GLY A 265 8.05 -4.67 -18.58
N ARG A 266 8.62 -3.63 -19.20
CA ARG A 266 9.99 -3.17 -18.94
C ARG A 266 10.00 -1.96 -18.01
N ILE A 267 11.04 -1.89 -17.18
CA ILE A 267 11.32 -0.71 -16.36
C ILE A 267 11.86 0.39 -17.29
N PRO A 268 11.25 1.58 -17.34
CA PRO A 268 11.65 2.66 -18.24
C PRO A 268 12.88 3.43 -17.75
N THR A 269 13.92 2.72 -17.28
CA THR A 269 15.12 3.35 -16.70
C THR A 269 15.88 4.19 -17.73
N VAL A 270 15.99 3.68 -18.96
CA VAL A 270 16.71 4.37 -20.05
C VAL A 270 15.90 5.58 -20.52
N GLU A 271 14.59 5.40 -20.68
CA GLU A 271 13.67 6.42 -21.17
C GLU A 271 13.52 7.58 -20.18
N MET A 272 13.64 7.34 -18.87
CA MET A 272 13.63 8.40 -17.86
C MET A 272 14.99 9.08 -17.65
N GLY A 273 16.09 8.50 -18.15
CA GLY A 273 17.42 9.10 -18.19
C GLY A 273 17.94 9.64 -16.85
N ASP A 274 18.65 10.76 -16.92
CA ASP A 274 19.34 11.40 -15.78
C ASP A 274 18.40 11.93 -14.69
N ALA A 275 17.09 12.04 -14.98
CA ALA A 275 16.11 12.43 -13.98
C ALA A 275 16.06 11.42 -12.82
N LEU A 276 16.26 10.13 -13.09
CA LEU A 276 16.17 9.07 -12.06
C LEU A 276 17.32 9.11 -11.05
N PRO A 277 18.61 9.12 -11.44
CA PRO A 277 19.70 9.30 -10.48
C PRO A 277 19.59 10.60 -9.69
N ALA A 278 19.17 11.70 -10.32
CA ALA A 278 18.96 12.97 -9.64
C ALA A 278 17.86 12.89 -8.58
N LEU A 279 16.72 12.27 -8.91
CA LEU A 279 15.62 12.00 -7.98
C LEU A 279 16.08 11.11 -6.82
N TRP A 280 16.79 10.02 -7.11
CA TRP A 280 17.28 9.10 -6.08
C TRP A 280 18.24 9.80 -5.11
N HIS A 281 19.17 10.60 -5.63
CA HIS A 281 20.07 11.41 -4.80
C HIS A 281 19.32 12.44 -3.96
N GLY A 282 18.29 13.07 -4.53
CA GLY A 282 17.39 13.98 -3.81
C GLY A 282 16.68 13.30 -2.64
N ILE A 283 16.19 12.07 -2.85
CA ILE A 283 15.57 11.24 -1.80
C ILE A 283 16.60 10.95 -0.70
N GLN A 284 17.79 10.45 -1.04
CA GLN A 284 18.85 10.12 -0.08
C GLN A 284 19.32 11.34 0.73
N LYS A 285 19.27 12.54 0.15
CA LYS A 285 19.63 13.81 0.80
C LYS A 285 18.54 14.38 1.71
N THR A 286 17.34 13.81 1.74
CA THR A 286 16.19 14.37 2.46
C THR A 286 15.73 13.45 3.59
N GLY A 287 15.21 14.05 4.67
CA GLY A 287 14.59 13.31 5.77
C GLY A 287 15.56 12.56 6.70
N ARG A 288 15.08 11.45 7.29
CA ARG A 288 15.81 10.63 8.26
C ARG A 288 16.85 9.69 7.63
N LEU A 289 16.94 9.67 6.30
CA LEU A 289 17.83 8.82 5.51
C LEU A 289 19.32 9.19 5.61
N LYS A 290 19.63 10.35 6.21
CA LYS A 290 21.00 10.85 6.48
C LYS A 290 21.73 10.16 7.65
N ARG A 291 21.10 9.21 8.35
CA ARG A 291 21.66 8.53 9.53
C ARG A 291 22.29 7.19 9.19
#